data_AF-A0A9P7D1J2-F1
#
_entry.id   AF-A0A9P7D1J2-F1
#
_cell.length_a   1.000
_cell.length_b   1.000
_cell.length_c   1.000
_cell.angle_alpha   90.00
_cell.angle_beta   90.00
_cell.angle_gamma   90.00
#
_symmetry.space_group_name_H-M   'P 1'
#
loop_
_entity.id
_entity.type
_entity.pdbx_description
1 polymer ?
#
loop_
_entity_poly.entity_id
_entity_poly.type
_entity_poly.pdbx_seq_one_letter_code
_entity_poly.pdbx_strand_id
1 'polypeptide(L)' 'VVMDLKAYNLCHSPFASGQADGLAWWENLPINSDTHPLKAFTIIILSIVLHAAKVECLFSDLGGMQSVKRS' A
#
# COMPACT_ATOMS: atom_id res chain seq x y z
N VAL A 1 -2.46 0.65 18.04
CA VAL A 1 -3.25 1.41 17.03
C VAL A 1 -3.08 2.93 17.15
N VAL A 2 -3.74 3.63 18.09
CA VAL A 2 -3.70 5.12 18.14
C VAL A 2 -2.29 5.66 18.41
N MET A 3 -1.50 4.98 19.25
CA MET A 3 -0.10 5.35 19.49
C MET A 3 0.77 5.10 18.26
N ASP A 4 0.57 3.98 17.54
CA ASP A 4 1.29 3.69 16.30
C ASP A 4 1.00 4.75 15.23
N LEU A 5 -0.26 5.15 15.08
CA LEU A 5 -0.66 6.21 14.15
C LEU A 5 0.00 7.55 14.48
N LYS A 6 0.06 7.92 15.77
CA LYS A 6 0.76 9.13 16.22
C LYS A 6 2.26 9.04 15.94
N ALA A 7 2.89 7.92 16.27
CA ALA A 7 4.32 7.70 16.03
C ALA A 7 4.65 7.72 14.53
N TYR A 8 3.82 7.08 13.70
CA TYR A 8 3.93 7.10 12.25
C TYR A 8 3.80 8.52 11.69
N ASN A 9 2.77 9.26 12.12
CA ASN A 9 2.55 10.64 11.67
C ASN A 9 3.69 11.60 12.07
N LEU A 10 4.37 11.33 13.19
CA LEU A 10 5.52 12.10 13.65
C LEU A 10 6.84 11.60 13.07
N CYS A 11 6.83 10.58 12.19
CA CYS A 11 8.03 9.89 11.70
C CYS A 11 8.96 9.42 12.83
N HIS A 12 8.37 9.00 13.95
CA HIS A 12 9.11 8.48 15.10
C HIS A 12 9.37 6.98 14.96
N SER A 13 10.41 6.50 15.63
CA SER A 13 10.68 5.07 15.75
C SER A 13 9.43 4.32 16.25
N PRO A 14 9.08 3.16 15.65
CA PRO A 14 9.84 2.42 14.64
C PRO A 14 9.60 2.85 13.17
N PHE A 15 8.79 3.88 12.91
CA PHE A 15 8.34 4.29 11.57
C PHE A 15 9.18 5.40 10.93
N ALA A 16 10.40 5.63 11.41
CA ALA A 16 11.23 6.78 11.02
C ALA A 16 12.03 6.61 9.72
N SER A 17 11.87 5.48 9.01
CA SER A 17 12.57 5.20 7.77
C SER A 17 11.60 5.25 6.57
N GLY A 18 12.15 5.25 5.36
CA GLY A 18 11.36 5.22 4.14
C GLY A 18 12.10 4.51 3.01
N GLN A 19 11.33 3.87 2.14
CA GLN A 19 11.80 3.29 0.88
C GLN A 19 10.89 3.81 -0.24
N ALA A 20 11.41 3.86 -1.47
CA ALA A 20 10.61 4.23 -2.63
C ALA A 20 9.42 3.29 -2.86
N ASP A 21 9.62 1.99 -2.61
CA ASP A 21 8.55 1.00 -2.54
C ASP A 21 7.99 0.93 -1.11
N GLY A 22 6.84 1.54 -0.91
CA GLY A 22 6.16 1.56 0.39
C GLY A 22 5.72 0.18 0.86
N LEU A 23 5.29 -0.72 -0.04
CA LEU A 23 4.85 -2.06 0.35
C LEU A 23 6.05 -2.87 0.86
N ALA A 24 7.13 -2.87 0.09
CA ALA A 24 8.38 -3.52 0.48
C ALA A 24 8.93 -2.96 1.81
N TRP A 25 8.80 -1.65 2.04
CA TRP A 25 9.19 -1.04 3.31
C TRP A 25 8.42 -1.62 4.49
N TRP A 26 7.08 -1.67 4.40
CA TRP A 26 6.23 -2.18 5.47
C TRP A 26 6.41 -3.69 5.72
N GLU A 27 6.65 -4.48 4.67
CA GLU A 27 6.93 -5.91 4.79
C GLU A 27 8.24 -6.19 5.53
N ASN A 28 9.29 -5.44 5.19
CA ASN A 28 10.63 -5.61 5.77
C ASN A 28 10.83 -4.90 7.13
N LEU A 29 9.88 -4.07 7.57
CA LEU A 29 9.96 -3.35 8.83
C LEU A 29 10.02 -4.36 10.00
N PRO A 30 11.08 -4.38 10.85
CA PRO A 30 11.30 -5.43 11.85
C PRO A 30 10.47 -5.20 13.12
N ILE A 31 9.15 -5.08 12.97
CA ILE A 31 8.18 -4.97 14.05
C ILE A 31 7.12 -6.07 13.94
N ASN A 32 6.65 -6.55 15.09
CA ASN A 32 5.59 -7.54 15.15
C ASN A 32 4.23 -6.90 14.82
N SER A 33 3.48 -7.51 13.90
CA SER A 33 2.13 -7.08 13.53
C SER A 33 1.11 -7.21 14.66
N ASP A 34 1.32 -8.15 15.59
CA ASP A 34 0.42 -8.37 16.73
C ASP A 34 0.50 -7.22 17.73
N THR A 35 1.70 -6.64 17.89
CA THR A 35 1.93 -5.49 18.79
C THR A 35 1.76 -4.15 18.06
N HIS A 36 2.01 -4.12 16.76
CA HIS A 36 1.85 -2.94 15.89
C HIS A 36 0.90 -3.24 14.73
N PRO A 37 -0.42 -3.33 14.98
CA PRO A 37 -1.42 -3.67 13.97
C PRO A 37 -1.44 -2.71 12.77
N LEU A 38 -0.89 -1.50 12.92
CA LEU A 38 -0.71 -0.55 11.83
C LEU A 38 0.12 -1.13 10.67
N LYS A 39 1.10 -2.01 10.96
CA LYS A 39 1.89 -2.70 9.94
C LYS A 39 1.01 -3.59 9.07
N ALA A 40 0.25 -4.50 9.69
CA ALA A 40 -0.63 -5.40 8.95
C ALA A 40 -1.69 -4.65 8.15
N PHE A 41 -2.29 -3.62 8.75
CA PHE A 41 -3.30 -2.80 8.10
C PHE A 41 -2.74 -2.09 6.85
N THR A 42 -1.55 -1.50 6.96
CA THR A 42 -0.95 -0.78 5.83
C THR A 42 -0.51 -1.72 4.70
N ILE A 43 0.01 -2.91 5.03
CA ILE A 43 0.33 -3.94 4.03
C ILE A 43 -0.90 -4.34 3.22
N ILE A 44 -2.05 -4.53 3.89
CA ILE A 44 -3.32 -4.87 3.21
C ILE A 44 -3.74 -3.75 2.25
N ILE A 45 -3.73 -2.50 2.71
CA ILE A 45 -4.11 -1.34 1.88
C ILE A 45 -3.19 -1.24 0.65
N LEU A 46 -1.87 -1.30 0.85
CA LEU A 46 -0.91 -1.18 -0.24
C LEU A 46 -1.01 -2.34 -1.24
N SER A 47 -1.33 -3.55 -0.77
CA SER A 47 -1.59 -4.70 -1.64
C SER A 47 -2.82 -4.51 -2.52
N ILE A 48 -3.90 -3.92 -1.98
CA ILE A 48 -5.10 -3.59 -2.75
C ILE A 48 -4.79 -2.53 -3.80
N VAL A 49 -4.08 -1.46 -3.42
CA VAL A 49 -3.69 -0.39 -4.34
C VAL A 49 -2.83 -0.93 -5.48
N LEU A 50 -1.82 -1.74 -5.16
CA LEU A 50 -0.95 -2.36 -6.16
C LEU A 50 -1.73 -3.29 -7.10
N HIS A 51 -2.67 -4.06 -6.56
CA HIS A 51 -3.54 -4.91 -7.38
C HIS A 51 -4.44 -4.09 -8.30
N ALA A 52 -5.08 -3.03 -7.79
CA ALA A 52 -5.94 -2.15 -8.57
C ALA A 52 -5.15 -1.47 -9.71
N ALA A 53 -3.94 -0.99 -9.44
CA ALA A 53 -3.06 -0.41 -10.46
C ALA A 53 -2.67 -1.43 -11.55
N LYS A 54 -2.39 -2.69 -11.18
CA LYS A 54 -2.12 -3.76 -12.15
C LYS A 54 -3.34 -4.05 -13.04
N VAL A 55 -4.54 -4.05 -12.45
CA VAL A 55 -5.79 -4.24 -13.19
C VAL A 55 -6.03 -3.07 -14.15
N GLU A 56 -5.86 -1.83 -13.70
CA GLU A 56 -5.97 -0.63 -14.56
C GLU A 56 -4.97 -0.66 -15.72
N CYS A 57 -3.70 -0.99 -15.44
CA CYS A 57 -2.66 -1.13 -16.47
C CYS A 57 -3.04 -2.22 -17.48
N LEU A 58 -3.47 -3.40 -17.02
CA LEU A 58 -3.92 -4.49 -17.89
C LEU A 58 -5.04 -4.04 -18.84
N PHE A 59 -6.06 -3.34 -18.33
CA PHE A 59 -7.16 -2.84 -19.16
C PHE A 59 -6.73 -1.71 -20.11
N SER A 60 -5.74 -0.90 -19.71
CA SER A 60 -5.16 0.14 -20.56
C SER A 60 -4.34 -0.47 -21.70
N ASP A 61 -3.53 -1.49 -21.40
CA ASP A 61 -2.72 -2.24 -22.38
C ASP A 61 -3.61 -3.02 -23.37
N LEU A 62 -4.77 -3.49 -22.91
CA LEU A 62 -5.81 -4.11 -23.75
C LEU A 62 -6.59 -3.11 -24.62
N GLY A 63 -6.22 -1.82 -24.61
CA GLY A 63 -6.65 -0.85 -25.62
C GLY A 63 -8.14 -0.51 -25.61
N GLY A 64 -8.79 -0.48 -24.45
CA GLY A 64 -10.18 -0.01 -24.35
C GLY A 64 -11.21 -0.92 -25.04
N MET A 65 -10.98 -2.24 -25.06
CA MET A 65 -11.86 -3.23 -25.72
C MET A 65 -13.30 -3.28 -25.17
N GLN A 66 -13.60 -2.61 -24.05
CA GLN A 66 -14.95 -2.44 -23.49
C GLN A 66 -15.55 -1.04 -23.68
N SER A 67 -14.85 -0.12 -24.35
CA SER A 67 -15.44 1.16 -24.74
C SER A 67 -16.59 0.90 -25.71
N VAL A 68 -17.80 1.32 -25.34
CA VAL A 68 -18.95 1.34 -26.25
C VAL A 68 -18.52 2.10 -27.50
N LYS A 69 -18.50 1.41 -28.64
CA LYS A 69 -18.29 2.03 -29.96
C LYS A 69 -19.37 3.11 -30.09
N ARG A 70 -18.97 4.38 -30.00
CA ARG A 70 -19.89 5.50 -30.23
C ARG A 70 -20.18 5.52 -31.74
N SER A 71 -21.37 5.05 -32.11
CA SER A 71 -21.96 5.19 -33.43
C SER A 71 -22.34 6.64 -33.72
#